data_AF-A0A4Y5SJM9-F1
#
_entry.id   AF-A0A4Y5SJM9-F1
#
_cell.length_a   1.000
_cell.length_b   1.000
_cell.length_c   1.000
_cell.angle_alpha   90.00
_cell.angle_beta   90.00
_cell.angle_gamma   90.00
#
_symmetry.space_group_name_H-M   'P 1'
#
loop_
_entity.id
_entity.type
_entity.pdbx_description
1 polymer ?
#
loop_
_entity_poly.entity_id
_entity_poly.type
_entity_poly.pdbx_seq_one_letter_code
_entity_poly.pdbx_strand_id
1 'polypeptide(L)'
;MIFVTVGNSNIGFERLIKAMDALAPKLPYEVIMQIGSSSYIPQNCEWFRYASYEAMMEYFKKADVIITHAGAGTILDILLLGKTPIVAPRLRKFKEHIDDHQLEIYKSLGTARAGNTSIRNKTSWAGNIGCP
;
A
#
# COMPACT_ATOMS: atom_id res chain seq x y z
N MET A 1 -1.20 9.99 8.43
CA MET A 1 -1.91 8.69 8.44
C MET A 1 -1.47 7.83 7.26
N ILE A 2 -1.17 6.55 7.51
CA ILE A 2 -0.99 5.52 6.48
C ILE A 2 -2.27 4.71 6.37
N PHE A 3 -2.82 4.61 5.17
CA PHE A 3 -4.02 3.82 4.90
C PHE A 3 -3.69 2.57 4.08
N VAL A 4 -4.13 1.41 4.56
CA VAL A 4 -3.91 0.12 3.88
C VAL A 4 -5.26 -0.44 3.43
N THR A 5 -5.38 -0.85 2.16
CA THR A 5 -6.60 -1.46 1.64
C THR A 5 -6.32 -2.67 0.75
N VAL A 6 -7.12 -3.73 0.91
CA VAL A 6 -7.05 -4.95 0.09
C VAL A 6 -8.16 -5.00 -0.96
N GLY A 7 -8.99 -3.97 -1.03
CA GLY A 7 -10.19 -3.90 -1.88
C GLY A 7 -11.29 -4.85 -1.45
N ASN A 8 -12.20 -5.14 -2.38
CA ASN A 8 -13.42 -5.93 -2.17
C ASN A 8 -13.28 -7.38 -2.65
N SER A 9 -12.06 -7.92 -2.73
CA SER A 9 -11.87 -9.32 -3.11
C SER A 9 -12.42 -10.28 -2.05
N ASN A 10 -13.04 -11.37 -2.52
CA ASN A 10 -13.50 -12.47 -1.66
C ASN A 10 -12.34 -13.30 -1.09
N ILE A 11 -11.11 -13.09 -1.58
CA ILE A 11 -9.91 -13.77 -1.08
C ILE A 11 -9.17 -12.76 -0.20
N GLY A 12 -8.94 -13.10 1.08
CA GLY A 12 -8.14 -12.29 2.00
C GLY A 12 -6.69 -12.11 1.53
N PHE A 13 -6.01 -11.08 2.03
CA PHE A 13 -4.59 -10.84 1.75
C PHE A 13 -3.79 -10.77 3.06
N GLU A 14 -3.75 -11.89 3.76
CA GLU A 14 -3.18 -11.95 5.11
C GLU A 14 -1.72 -11.51 5.18
N ARG A 15 -0.91 -11.79 4.15
CA ARG A 15 0.51 -11.41 4.16
C ARG A 15 0.68 -9.90 4.26
N LEU A 16 -0.11 -9.12 3.52
CA LEU A 16 -0.08 -7.67 3.59
C LEU A 16 -0.55 -7.19 4.97
N ILE A 17 -1.68 -7.72 5.44
CA ILE A 17 -2.27 -7.30 6.73
C ILE A 17 -1.32 -7.62 7.89
N LYS A 18 -0.78 -8.85 7.97
CA LYS A 18 0.17 -9.27 9.01
C LYS A 18 1.45 -8.44 8.98
N ALA A 19 1.99 -8.17 7.79
CA ALA A 19 3.21 -7.38 7.66
C ALA A 19 3.00 -5.94 8.14
N MET A 20 1.87 -5.32 7.77
CA MET A 20 1.54 -3.97 8.20
C MET A 20 1.21 -3.88 9.67
N ASP A 21 0.50 -4.87 10.23
CA ASP A 21 0.20 -4.94 11.67
C ASP A 21 1.48 -5.09 12.51
N ALA A 22 2.45 -5.89 12.08
CA ALA A 22 3.74 -6.02 12.76
C ALA A 22 4.63 -4.76 12.64
N LEU A 23 4.39 -3.94 11.60
CA LEU A 23 5.13 -2.71 11.34
C LEU A 23 4.50 -1.49 12.03
N ALA A 24 3.18 -1.47 12.20
CA ALA A 24 2.41 -0.37 12.76
C ALA A 24 3.01 0.24 14.05
N PRO A 25 3.39 -0.54 15.09
CA PRO A 25 3.89 0.04 16.34
C PRO A 25 5.31 0.63 16.22
N LYS A 26 6.01 0.37 15.11
CA LYS A 26 7.37 0.87 14.83
C LYS A 26 7.36 2.14 13.98
N LEU A 27 6.21 2.52 13.45
CA LEU A 27 6.07 3.69 12.61
C LEU A 27 5.67 4.89 13.47
N PRO A 28 6.18 6.10 13.18
CA PRO A 28 5.74 7.32 13.86
C PRO A 28 4.38 7.83 13.33
N TYR A 29 3.68 7.01 12.54
CA TYR A 29 2.44 7.37 11.85
C TYR A 29 1.32 6.42 12.26
N GLU A 30 0.13 6.98 12.44
CA GLU A 30 -1.09 6.21 12.57
C GLU A 30 -1.32 5.34 11.33
N VAL A 31 -1.63 4.06 11.55
CA VAL A 31 -1.96 3.08 10.51
C VAL A 31 -3.42 2.69 10.65
N ILE A 32 -4.19 2.77 9.56
CA ILE A 32 -5.57 2.28 9.51
C ILE A 32 -5.70 1.29 8.35
N MET A 33 -6.33 0.15 8.58
CA MET A 33 -6.43 -0.93 7.60
C MET A 33 -7.85 -1.35 7.26
N GLN A 34 -8.17 -1.34 5.96
CA GLN A 34 -9.30 -2.08 5.40
C GLN A 34 -8.85 -3.51 5.06
N ILE A 35 -9.31 -4.50 5.82
CA ILE A 35 -8.78 -5.89 5.78
C ILE A 35 -9.61 -6.85 4.90
N GLY A 36 -10.76 -6.42 4.39
CA GLY A 36 -11.64 -7.21 3.54
C GLY A 36 -11.96 -8.60 4.10
N SER A 37 -11.78 -9.62 3.25
CA SER A 37 -11.99 -11.04 3.57
C SER A 37 -10.82 -11.70 4.31
N SER A 38 -9.85 -10.93 4.83
CA SER A 38 -8.75 -11.49 5.64
C SER A 38 -9.28 -12.17 6.90
N SER A 39 -8.79 -13.37 7.21
CA SER A 39 -9.13 -14.07 8.46
C SER A 39 -8.33 -13.54 9.65
N TYR A 40 -7.14 -13.00 9.38
CA TYR A 40 -6.28 -12.37 10.38
C TYR A 40 -6.88 -11.05 10.90
N ILE A 41 -6.89 -10.88 12.23
CA ILE A 41 -7.34 -9.68 12.93
C ILE A 41 -6.13 -8.90 13.46
N PRO A 42 -5.87 -7.68 12.96
CA PRO A 42 -4.79 -6.82 13.46
C PRO A 42 -4.90 -6.54 14.95
N GLN A 43 -3.75 -6.38 15.62
CA GLN A 43 -3.67 -6.12 17.07
C GLN A 43 -3.03 -4.76 17.40
N ASN A 44 -2.29 -4.16 16.46
CA ASN A 44 -1.49 -2.97 16.72
C ASN A 44 -2.00 -1.71 16.00
N CYS A 45 -3.17 -1.78 15.35
CA CYS A 45 -3.71 -0.66 14.61
C CYS A 45 -5.23 -0.74 14.50
N GLU A 46 -5.86 0.37 14.10
CA GLU A 46 -7.28 0.39 13.77
C GLU A 46 -7.56 -0.34 12.46
N TRP A 47 -8.71 -1.00 12.40
CA TRP A 47 -9.11 -1.74 11.22
C TRP A 47 -10.61 -1.84 11.05
N PHE A 48 -11.02 -2.07 9.81
CA PHE A 48 -12.38 -2.42 9.44
C PHE A 48 -12.37 -3.38 8.24
N ARG A 49 -13.46 -4.12 8.02
CA ARG A 49 -13.53 -5.06 6.90
C ARG A 49 -13.89 -4.36 5.59
N TYR A 50 -14.97 -3.62 5.63
CA TYR A 50 -15.53 -2.93 4.48
C TYR A 50 -16.07 -1.58 4.93
N ALA A 51 -16.06 -0.63 4.01
CA ALA A 51 -16.65 0.68 4.18
C ALA A 51 -17.40 1.05 2.90
N SER A 52 -18.31 2.02 2.98
CA SER A 52 -18.93 2.57 1.78
C SER A 52 -17.87 3.23 0.90
N TYR A 53 -18.21 3.46 -0.36
CA TYR A 53 -17.32 4.14 -1.29
C TYR A 53 -16.96 5.55 -0.78
N GLU A 54 -17.94 6.28 -0.24
CA GLU A 54 -17.75 7.62 0.31
C GLU A 54 -16.76 7.60 1.48
N ALA A 55 -16.91 6.64 2.41
CA ALA A 55 -15.99 6.48 3.52
C ALA A 55 -14.57 6.10 3.04
N MET A 56 -14.43 5.23 2.05
CA MET A 56 -13.13 4.91 1.43
C MET A 56 -12.48 6.15 0.82
N MET A 57 -13.24 6.99 0.12
CA MET A 57 -12.75 8.24 -0.46
C MET A 57 -12.26 9.21 0.62
N GLU A 58 -12.94 9.28 1.77
CA GLU A 58 -12.47 10.09 2.90
C GLU A 58 -11.14 9.58 3.48
N TYR A 59 -10.96 8.26 3.58
CA TYR A 59 -9.65 7.70 3.97
C TYR A 59 -8.57 8.02 2.95
N PHE A 60 -8.84 7.91 1.65
CA PHE A 60 -7.87 8.25 0.61
C PHE A 60 -7.47 9.72 0.66
N LYS A 61 -8.42 10.64 0.83
CA LYS A 61 -8.14 12.08 0.96
C LYS A 61 -7.23 12.37 2.16
N LYS A 62 -7.53 11.79 3.32
CA LYS A 62 -6.80 11.99 4.59
C LYS A 62 -5.43 11.30 4.64
N ALA A 63 -5.24 10.24 3.85
CA ALA A 63 -4.00 9.45 3.90
C ALA A 63 -2.82 10.21 3.27
N ASP A 64 -1.69 10.21 3.96
CA ASP A 64 -0.42 10.70 3.42
C ASP A 64 0.21 9.63 2.51
N VAL A 65 0.05 8.37 2.90
CA VAL A 65 0.52 7.19 2.18
C VAL A 65 -0.61 6.19 2.08
N ILE A 66 -0.84 5.68 0.87
CA ILE A 66 -1.84 4.64 0.62
C ILE A 66 -1.14 3.39 0.11
N ILE A 67 -1.28 2.29 0.85
CA ILE A 67 -0.76 0.98 0.47
C ILE A 67 -1.95 0.13 0.01
N THR A 68 -1.90 -0.38 -1.20
CA THR A 68 -3.05 -1.07 -1.80
C THR A 68 -2.65 -2.31 -2.57
N HIS A 69 -3.51 -3.30 -2.56
CA HIS A 69 -3.53 -4.37 -3.58
C HIS A 69 -4.80 -4.31 -4.43
N ALA A 70 -5.68 -3.35 -4.16
CA ALA A 70 -6.98 -3.28 -4.78
C ALA A 70 -6.89 -3.15 -6.31
N GLY A 71 -7.96 -3.56 -6.98
CA GLY A 71 -8.03 -3.58 -8.44
C GLY A 71 -7.88 -2.20 -9.09
N ALA A 72 -7.83 -2.19 -10.42
CA ALA A 72 -7.56 -1.00 -11.22
C ALA A 72 -8.44 0.23 -10.86
N GLY A 73 -9.72 0.01 -10.49
CA GLY A 73 -10.62 1.09 -10.08
C GLY A 73 -10.11 1.87 -8.86
N THR A 74 -9.75 1.17 -7.78
CA THR A 74 -9.23 1.83 -6.58
C THR A 74 -7.90 2.54 -6.84
N ILE A 75 -7.03 1.96 -7.68
CA ILE A 75 -5.78 2.62 -8.07
C ILE A 75 -6.08 3.91 -8.84
N LEU A 76 -7.04 3.88 -9.77
CA LEU A 76 -7.48 5.06 -10.51
C LEU A 76 -8.05 6.13 -9.58
N ASP A 77 -8.91 5.77 -8.63
CA ASP A 77 -9.49 6.72 -7.66
C ASP A 77 -8.40 7.45 -6.88
N ILE A 78 -7.37 6.72 -6.44
CA ILE A 78 -6.23 7.31 -5.71
C ILE A 78 -5.44 8.27 -6.61
N LEU A 79 -5.19 7.89 -7.87
CA LEU A 79 -4.50 8.73 -8.84
C LEU A 79 -5.30 9.99 -9.19
N LEU A 80 -6.62 9.89 -9.32
CA LEU A 80 -7.53 11.03 -9.55
C LEU A 80 -7.54 12.02 -8.38
N LEU A 81 -7.24 11.56 -7.18
CA LEU A 81 -7.01 12.42 -6.00
C LEU A 81 -5.60 13.06 -5.99
N GLY A 82 -4.79 12.85 -7.03
CA GLY A 82 -3.43 13.38 -7.12
C GLY A 82 -2.44 12.67 -6.20
N LYS A 83 -2.77 11.47 -5.69
CA LYS A 83 -1.92 10.68 -4.79
C LYS A 83 -1.31 9.51 -5.53
N THR A 84 -0.10 9.11 -5.12
CA THR A 84 0.59 7.94 -5.70
C THR A 84 0.51 6.76 -4.72
N PRO A 85 -0.23 5.68 -5.05
CA PRO A 85 -0.31 4.53 -4.17
C PRO A 85 0.96 3.67 -4.22
N ILE A 86 1.30 3.07 -3.09
CA ILE A 86 2.25 1.95 -3.02
C ILE A 86 1.47 0.67 -3.27
N VAL A 87 1.74 0.01 -4.38
CA VAL A 87 0.96 -1.16 -4.78
C VAL A 87 1.69 -2.44 -4.39
N ALA A 88 1.07 -3.24 -3.51
CA ALA A 88 1.60 -4.52 -3.05
C ALA A 88 1.05 -5.65 -3.94
N PRO A 89 1.87 -6.31 -4.77
CA PRO A 89 1.38 -7.42 -5.59
C PRO A 89 1.10 -8.66 -4.73
N ARG A 90 0.04 -9.38 -5.05
CA ARG A 90 -0.13 -10.76 -4.59
C ARG A 90 0.83 -11.66 -5.36
N LEU A 91 1.37 -12.67 -4.68
CA LEU A 91 2.36 -13.55 -5.27
C LEU A 91 1.83 -14.99 -5.30
N ARG A 92 1.90 -15.63 -6.48
CA ARG A 92 1.44 -17.01 -6.70
C ARG A 92 2.13 -18.01 -5.77
N LYS A 93 3.42 -17.80 -5.45
CA LYS A 93 4.20 -18.64 -4.51
C LYS A 93 3.65 -18.68 -3.07
N PHE A 94 2.78 -17.75 -2.69
CA PHE A 94 2.11 -17.73 -1.39
C PHE A 94 0.64 -18.17 -1.46
N LYS A 95 0.21 -18.79 -2.58
CA LYS A 95 -1.19 -19.20 -2.86
C LYS A 95 -2.18 -18.03 -2.86
N GLU A 96 -1.70 -16.81 -3.15
CA GLU A 96 -2.52 -15.60 -3.18
C GLU A 96 -3.14 -15.32 -4.57
N HIS A 97 -2.78 -16.08 -5.62
CA HIS A 97 -3.27 -15.93 -6.99
C HIS A 97 -3.56 -17.29 -7.68
N ILE A 98 -4.60 -17.31 -8.53
CA ILE A 98 -4.99 -18.47 -9.36
C ILE A 98 -4.32 -18.43 -10.75
N ASP A 99 -3.95 -17.27 -11.33
CA ASP A 99 -3.18 -17.25 -12.60
C ASP A 99 -2.27 -16.02 -12.86
N ASP A 100 -1.24 -16.22 -13.71
CA ASP A 100 -0.05 -15.36 -13.96
C ASP A 100 -0.17 -14.40 -15.16
N HIS A 101 -1.37 -14.09 -15.63
CA HIS A 101 -1.54 -13.26 -16.85
C HIS A 101 -1.59 -11.73 -16.61
N GLN A 102 -1.33 -11.22 -15.40
CA GLN A 102 -1.36 -9.77 -15.10
C GLN A 102 0.01 -9.13 -14.79
N LEU A 103 1.11 -9.86 -14.98
CA LEU A 103 2.47 -9.33 -14.78
C LEU A 103 2.89 -8.27 -15.81
N GLU A 104 2.18 -8.15 -16.94
CA GLU A 104 2.53 -7.15 -17.97
C GLU A 104 2.03 -5.73 -17.65
N ILE A 105 0.93 -5.58 -16.91
CA ILE A 105 0.35 -4.26 -16.63
C ILE A 105 1.20 -3.47 -15.63
N TYR A 106 1.91 -4.15 -14.72
CA TYR A 106 2.77 -3.49 -13.71
C TYR A 106 4.07 -2.91 -14.30
N LYS A 107 4.63 -3.50 -15.36
CA LYS A 107 5.84 -2.98 -15.99
C LYS A 107 5.59 -1.67 -16.74
N SER A 108 4.37 -1.43 -17.21
CA SER A 108 4.01 -0.23 -17.97
C SER A 108 3.82 1.01 -17.09
N LEU A 109 3.46 0.85 -15.82
CA LEU A 109 3.27 1.96 -14.86
C LEU A 109 4.56 2.41 -14.16
N GLY A 110 5.60 1.59 -14.14
CA GLY A 110 6.92 1.95 -13.57
C GLY A 110 7.73 2.94 -14.42
N THR A 111 7.35 3.17 -15.67
CA THR A 111 8.12 4.00 -16.63
C THR A 111 7.45 5.35 -16.91
N ALA A 112 6.20 5.56 -16.49
CA ALA A 112 5.47 6.80 -16.72
C ALA A 112 5.64 7.80 -15.55
N ARG A 113 6.69 8.63 -15.68
CA ARG A 113 6.93 9.92 -15.00
C ARG A 113 7.47 9.89 -13.56
N ALA A 114 8.79 9.70 -13.47
CA ALA A 114 9.64 10.55 -12.65
C ALA A 114 9.59 11.99 -13.20
N GLY A 115 8.62 12.78 -12.73
CA GLY A 115 8.56 14.22 -12.96
C GLY A 115 9.03 14.95 -11.71
N ASN A 116 10.20 15.59 -11.79
CA ASN A 116 10.78 16.55 -10.84
C ASN A 116 9.83 17.06 -9.73
N THR A 117 10.11 16.67 -8.48
CA THR A 117 9.91 17.59 -7.35
C THR A 117 11.08 17.43 -6.39
N SER A 118 11.99 18.40 -6.51
CA SER A 118 13.12 18.61 -5.61
C SER A 118 12.60 18.93 -4.21
N ILE A 119 12.92 18.10 -3.22
CA ILE A 119 12.95 18.52 -1.82
C ILE A 119 14.35 18.21 -1.31
N ARG A 120 15.13 19.29 -1.18
CA ARG A 120 16.40 19.32 -0.45
C ARG A 120 16.13 18.88 0.99
N ASN A 121 16.97 17.98 1.51
CA ASN A 121 17.73 18.32 2.71
C ASN A 121 19.02 17.51 2.81
N LYS A 122 20.12 18.26 2.76
CA LYS A 122 21.45 17.84 3.19
C LYS A 122 21.42 17.75 4.72
N THR A 123 21.67 16.56 5.25
CA THR A 123 22.37 16.43 6.53
C THR A 123 23.21 15.16 6.49
N SER A 124 24.49 15.40 6.24
CA SER A 124 25.65 14.58 6.55
C SER A 124 25.44 13.52 7.64
N TRP A 125 25.61 12.25 7.25
CA TRP A 125 26.28 11.27 8.09
C TRP A 125 27.47 10.73 7.30
N ALA A 126 28.64 11.27 7.63
CA ALA A 126 29.92 10.67 7.32
C ALA A 126 30.04 9.36 8.11
N GLY A 127 30.52 8.30 7.47
CA GLY A 127 30.63 7.01 8.15
C GLY A 127 31.19 5.88 7.29
N ASN A 128 32.35 6.13 6.68
CA ASN A 128 33.45 5.17 6.62
C ASN A 128 33.20 3.80 5.96
N ILE A 129 33.51 3.66 4.67
CA ILE A 129 34.15 2.44 4.14
C ILE A 129 34.90 2.76 2.85
N GLY A 130 36.23 2.77 2.95
CA GLY A 130 37.12 2.82 1.81
C GLY A 130 37.50 1.41 1.34
N CYS A 131 37.65 1.30 0.01
CA CYS A 131 38.55 0.42 -0.78
C CYS A 131 38.59 -1.10 -0.51
N PRO A 132 39.02 -1.91 -1.50
CA PRO A 132 39.59 -1.58 -2.82
C PRO A 132 38.59 -1.64 -3.98
#